data_AF-L8WDY2-F1
#
_entry.id   AF-L8WDY2-F1
#
_cell.length_a   1.000
_cell.length_b   1.000
_cell.length_c   1.000
_cell.angle_alpha   90.00
_cell.angle_beta   90.00
_cell.angle_gamma   90.00
#
_symmetry.space_group_name_H-M   'P 1'
#
loop_
_entity.id
_entity.type
_entity.pdbx_description
1 polymer ?
#
loop_
_entity_poly.entity_id
_entity_poly.type
_entity_poly.pdbx_seq_one_letter_code
_entity_poly.pdbx_strand_id
1 'polypeptide(L)'
;MENFPGPRFSTPDDLRLLKHVLSSNAIDVLTSDGSTSPMSVQQIQTHLKSLEVFSSGGDIYQTYAVARLWNLILQSRVINKYGTTDARLDRFISITDNPPTFVGIYAFIAKLMFKRPHIHLGRCSRAWADRIAYTEEWRKFKATNEQEWRQVVKLVGD
;
A
#
# COMPACT_ATOMS: atom_id res chain seq x y z
N MET A 1 -24.40 -11.34 21.55
CA MET A 1 -23.49 -12.15 20.70
C MET A 1 -23.35 -11.42 19.39
N GLU A 2 -22.12 -11.09 18.98
CA GLU A 2 -21.88 -10.57 17.63
C GLU A 2 -22.17 -11.67 16.60
N ASN A 3 -23.02 -11.38 15.60
CA ASN A 3 -23.42 -12.33 14.55
C ASN A 3 -22.30 -12.52 13.51
N PHE A 4 -21.16 -13.05 13.94
CA PHE A 4 -20.11 -13.46 13.00
C PHE A 4 -20.44 -14.81 12.37
N PRO A 5 -20.00 -15.05 11.12
CA PRO A 5 -20.12 -16.37 10.51
C PRO A 5 -19.47 -17.42 11.43
N GLY A 6 -20.15 -18.56 11.60
CA GLY A 6 -19.67 -19.63 12.48
C GLY A 6 -18.26 -20.11 12.11
N PRO A 7 -17.54 -20.78 13.03
CA PRO A 7 -16.13 -21.12 12.93
C PRO A 7 -15.85 -22.21 11.88
N ARG A 8 -16.02 -21.86 10.60
CA ARG A 8 -15.76 -22.73 9.44
C ARG A 8 -14.60 -22.25 8.58
N PHE A 9 -14.10 -21.04 8.81
CA PHE A 9 -13.19 -20.32 7.88
C PHE A 9 -11.77 -20.13 8.42
N SER A 10 -11.37 -20.87 9.46
CA SER A 10 -10.00 -20.81 9.99
C SER A 10 -9.51 -22.20 10.36
N THR A 11 -9.40 -23.06 9.35
CA THR A 11 -8.69 -24.33 9.55
C THR A 11 -7.22 -24.05 9.88
N PRO A 12 -6.50 -25.00 10.51
CA PRO A 12 -5.07 -24.89 10.71
C PRO A 12 -4.28 -24.57 9.43
N ASP A 13 -4.75 -25.09 8.29
CA ASP A 13 -4.14 -24.84 6.98
C ASP A 13 -4.36 -23.41 6.49
N ASP A 14 -5.53 -22.82 6.70
CA ASP A 14 -5.81 -21.43 6.32
C ASP A 14 -4.91 -20.47 7.10
N LEU A 15 -4.73 -20.73 8.41
CA LEU A 15 -3.85 -19.94 9.27
C LEU A 15 -2.38 -20.09 8.85
N ARG A 16 -1.94 -21.31 8.54
CA ARG A 16 -0.58 -21.59 8.04
C ARG A 16 -0.32 -20.86 6.72
N LEU A 17 -1.26 -20.96 5.78
CA LEU A 17 -1.16 -20.29 4.48
C LEU A 17 -1.12 -18.77 4.64
N LEU A 18 -1.97 -18.20 5.50
CA LEU A 18 -1.96 -16.77 5.78
C LEU A 18 -0.60 -16.31 6.32
N LYS A 19 -0.01 -17.05 7.28
CA LYS A 19 1.33 -16.75 7.81
C LYS A 19 2.39 -16.78 6.70
N HIS A 20 2.33 -17.75 5.79
CA HIS A 20 3.25 -17.82 4.66
C HIS A 20 3.11 -16.63 3.70
N VAL A 21 1.88 -16.25 3.37
CA VAL A 21 1.62 -15.09 2.49
C VAL A 21 2.09 -13.78 3.14
N LEU A 22 1.86 -13.61 4.44
CA LEU A 22 2.36 -12.46 5.19
C LEU A 22 3.90 -12.43 5.14
N SER A 23 4.56 -13.54 5.41
CA SER A 23 6.03 -13.63 5.34
C SER A 23 6.57 -13.34 3.94
N SER A 24 5.94 -13.87 2.88
CA SER A 24 6.36 -13.56 1.51
C SER A 24 6.18 -12.08 1.17
N ASN A 25 5.09 -11.47 1.61
CA ASN A 25 4.88 -10.03 1.43
C ASN A 25 5.92 -9.19 2.19
N ALA A 26 6.35 -9.62 3.38
CA ALA A 26 7.41 -8.91 4.10
C ALA A 26 8.73 -8.94 3.32
N ILE A 27 9.07 -10.09 2.73
CA ILE A 27 10.24 -10.22 1.86
C ILE A 27 10.10 -9.32 0.64
N ASP A 28 8.93 -9.32 -0.02
CA ASP A 28 8.64 -8.45 -1.17
C ASP A 28 8.85 -6.96 -0.82
N VAL A 29 8.31 -6.49 0.32
CA VAL A 29 8.49 -5.10 0.76
C VAL A 29 9.95 -4.77 1.09
N LEU A 30 10.71 -5.71 1.67
CA LEU A 30 12.11 -5.49 2.02
C LEU A 30 13.05 -5.54 0.82
N THR A 31 12.66 -6.25 -0.24
CA THR A 31 13.51 -6.49 -1.42
C THR A 31 13.13 -5.60 -2.61
N SER A 32 11.92 -5.03 -2.61
CA SER A 32 11.39 -4.23 -3.71
C SER A 32 10.77 -2.91 -3.23
N ASP A 33 11.34 -1.79 -3.68
CA ASP A 33 10.73 -0.46 -3.54
C ASP A 33 9.37 -0.36 -4.24
N GLY A 34 9.14 -1.24 -5.22
CA GLY A 34 7.94 -1.36 -6.03
C GLY A 34 6.88 -2.31 -5.46
N SER A 35 7.06 -2.83 -4.25
CA SER A 35 6.16 -3.84 -3.66
C SER A 35 4.68 -3.44 -3.73
N THR A 36 3.85 -4.40 -4.11
CA THR A 36 2.38 -4.27 -4.16
C THR A 36 1.71 -4.70 -2.86
N SER A 37 2.49 -5.07 -1.84
CA SER A 37 1.98 -5.43 -0.52
C SER A 37 1.09 -4.32 0.05
N PRO A 38 -0.09 -4.66 0.62
CA PRO A 38 -0.97 -3.68 1.24
C PRO A 38 -0.49 -3.18 2.60
N MET A 39 0.63 -3.72 3.12
CA MET A 39 1.09 -3.50 4.49
C MET A 39 2.60 -3.26 4.53
N SER A 40 3.03 -2.48 5.52
CA SER A 40 4.45 -2.35 5.87
C SER A 40 4.99 -3.61 6.54
N VAL A 41 6.31 -3.76 6.55
CA VAL A 41 7.00 -4.85 7.26
C VAL A 41 6.63 -4.87 8.75
N GLN A 42 6.53 -3.69 9.37
CA GLN A 42 6.18 -3.57 10.79
C GLN A 42 4.75 -4.04 11.08
N GLN A 43 3.79 -3.69 10.21
CA GLN A 43 2.41 -4.18 10.29
C GLN A 43 2.36 -5.70 10.12
N ILE A 44 3.08 -6.24 9.14
CA ILE A 44 3.15 -7.68 8.89
C ILE A 44 3.72 -8.42 10.11
N GLN A 45 4.83 -7.97 10.68
CA GLN A 45 5.44 -8.56 11.87
C GLN A 45 4.48 -8.52 13.07
N THR A 46 3.76 -7.41 13.24
CA THR A 46 2.75 -7.27 14.29
C THR A 46 1.63 -8.29 14.12
N HIS A 47 1.11 -8.45 12.89
CA HIS A 47 0.09 -9.44 12.59
C HIS A 47 0.58 -10.87 12.79
N LEU A 48 1.78 -11.22 12.32
CA LEU A 48 2.36 -12.55 12.52
C LEU A 48 2.44 -12.91 14.01
N LYS A 49 2.92 -11.98 14.84
CA LYS A 49 2.95 -12.14 16.30
C LYS A 49 1.55 -12.33 16.90
N SER A 50 0.56 -11.56 16.46
CA SER A 50 -0.83 -11.75 16.91
C SER A 50 -1.39 -13.12 16.53
N LEU A 51 -1.02 -13.65 15.35
CA LEU A 51 -1.45 -14.97 14.87
C LEU A 51 -0.78 -16.14 15.60
N GLU A 52 0.21 -15.91 16.47
CA GLU A 52 0.81 -16.96 17.32
C GLU A 52 -0.11 -17.39 18.46
N VAL A 53 -1.03 -16.51 18.88
CA VAL A 53 -2.00 -16.78 19.96
C VAL A 53 -3.09 -17.75 19.49
N PHE A 54 -3.31 -17.84 18.18
CA PHE A 54 -4.36 -18.67 17.58
C PHE A 54 -3.97 -20.14 17.52
N SER A 55 -4.94 -21.02 17.77
CA SER A 55 -4.75 -22.46 17.92
C SER A 55 -5.44 -23.24 16.80
N SER A 56 -5.23 -24.55 16.76
CA SER A 56 -5.80 -25.44 15.75
C SER A 56 -7.32 -25.61 15.86
N GLY A 57 -7.91 -25.36 17.03
CA GLY A 57 -9.35 -25.49 17.30
C GLY A 57 -10.14 -24.20 17.11
N GLY A 58 -9.67 -23.29 16.24
CA GLY A 58 -10.01 -21.87 16.17
C GLY A 58 -11.45 -21.47 16.50
N ASP A 59 -11.58 -20.36 17.23
CA ASP A 59 -12.87 -19.79 17.63
C ASP A 59 -13.40 -18.76 16.63
N ILE A 60 -14.50 -18.09 17.02
CA ILE A 60 -15.15 -17.05 16.22
C ILE A 60 -14.25 -15.82 16.02
N TYR A 61 -13.41 -15.48 17.00
CA TYR A 61 -12.53 -14.31 16.94
C TYR A 61 -11.32 -14.57 16.05
N GLN A 62 -10.75 -15.78 16.12
CA GLN A 62 -9.74 -16.25 15.19
C GLN A 62 -10.28 -16.24 13.76
N THR A 63 -11.47 -16.78 13.55
CA THR A 63 -12.15 -16.77 12.24
C THR A 63 -12.30 -15.35 11.70
N TYR A 64 -12.78 -14.43 12.53
CA TYR A 64 -12.91 -13.02 12.17
C TYR A 64 -11.57 -12.37 11.80
N ALA A 65 -10.54 -12.54 12.64
CA ALA A 65 -9.23 -11.93 12.42
C ALA A 65 -8.55 -12.46 11.15
N VAL A 66 -8.59 -13.78 10.93
CA VAL A 66 -8.05 -14.42 9.73
C VAL A 66 -8.79 -13.96 8.48
N ALA A 67 -10.11 -13.89 8.51
CA ALA A 67 -10.90 -13.39 7.38
C ALA A 67 -10.59 -11.93 7.05
N ARG A 68 -10.39 -11.07 8.06
CA ARG A 68 -10.02 -9.66 7.86
C ARG A 68 -8.67 -9.50 7.16
N LEU A 69 -7.66 -10.27 7.58
CA LEU A 69 -6.34 -10.23 6.96
C LEU A 69 -6.37 -10.78 5.52
N TRP A 70 -7.11 -11.88 5.29
CA TRP A 70 -7.31 -12.39 3.94
C TRP A 70 -8.03 -11.39 3.03
N ASN A 71 -9.06 -10.70 3.53
CA ASN A 71 -9.74 -9.68 2.74
C ASN A 71 -8.78 -8.57 2.28
N LEU A 72 -7.87 -8.12 3.17
CA LEU A 72 -6.87 -7.11 2.81
C LEU A 72 -5.91 -7.62 1.71
N ILE A 73 -5.44 -8.87 1.83
CA ILE A 73 -4.59 -9.51 0.83
C ILE A 73 -5.31 -9.65 -0.51
N LEU A 74 -6.56 -10.15 -0.48
CA LEU A 74 -7.36 -10.37 -1.68
C LEU A 74 -7.68 -9.06 -2.39
N GLN A 75 -8.01 -7.99 -1.65
CA GLN A 75 -8.21 -6.66 -2.24
C GLN A 75 -6.95 -6.16 -2.95
N SER A 76 -5.76 -6.30 -2.35
CA SER A 76 -4.50 -5.95 -3.03
C SER A 76 -4.29 -6.77 -4.30
N ARG A 77 -4.51 -8.09 -4.24
CA ARG A 77 -4.36 -8.98 -5.40
C ARG A 77 -5.32 -8.64 -6.55
N VAL A 78 -6.58 -8.35 -6.23
CA VAL A 78 -7.59 -7.93 -7.21
C VAL A 78 -7.20 -6.61 -7.88
N ILE A 79 -6.81 -5.62 -7.06
CA ILE A 79 -6.39 -4.30 -7.55
C ILE A 79 -5.15 -4.41 -8.44
N ASN A 80 -4.20 -5.27 -8.10
CA ASN A 80 -2.99 -5.51 -8.88
C ASN A 80 -3.15 -6.62 -9.95
N LYS A 81 -4.40 -7.07 -10.22
CA LYS A 81 -4.75 -8.04 -11.27
C LYS A 81 -3.96 -9.36 -11.21
N TYR A 82 -3.65 -9.84 -10.01
CA TYR A 82 -2.90 -11.09 -9.82
C TYR A 82 -3.59 -12.26 -10.51
N GLY A 83 -2.80 -13.12 -11.17
CA GLY A 83 -3.31 -14.28 -11.90
C GLY A 83 -3.88 -13.99 -13.29
N THR A 84 -3.76 -12.76 -13.78
CA THR A 84 -4.10 -12.38 -15.15
C THR A 84 -2.85 -12.03 -15.96
N THR A 85 -2.97 -11.91 -17.29
CA THR A 85 -1.87 -11.45 -18.17
C THR A 85 -1.42 -10.02 -17.88
N ASP A 86 -2.29 -9.22 -17.25
CA ASP A 86 -2.06 -7.81 -16.94
C ASP A 86 -1.63 -7.60 -15.48
N ALA A 87 -1.11 -8.64 -14.81
CA ALA A 87 -0.73 -8.56 -13.40
C ALA A 87 0.33 -7.47 -13.18
N ARG A 88 0.06 -6.57 -12.23
CA ARG A 88 1.02 -5.55 -11.82
C ARG A 88 2.01 -6.16 -10.83
N LEU A 89 3.25 -6.35 -11.28
CA LEU A 89 4.36 -6.86 -10.46
C LEU A 89 5.08 -5.76 -9.67
N ASP A 90 5.02 -4.53 -10.15
CA ASP A 90 5.62 -3.36 -9.52
C ASP A 90 4.61 -2.21 -9.51
N ARG A 91 4.36 -1.61 -8.34
CA ARG A 91 3.41 -0.50 -8.15
C ARG A 91 3.74 0.73 -9.00
N PHE A 92 5.00 0.92 -9.41
CA PHE A 92 5.43 2.03 -10.24
C PHE A 92 5.12 1.81 -11.72
N ILE A 93 4.81 0.58 -12.14
CA ILE A 93 4.36 0.31 -13.50
C ILE A 93 2.92 0.82 -13.61
N SER A 94 2.79 1.97 -14.27
CA SER A 94 1.48 2.51 -14.57
C SER A 94 0.84 1.73 -15.72
N ILE A 95 -0.39 1.30 -15.51
CA ILE A 95 -1.29 0.75 -16.53
C ILE A 95 -1.98 1.90 -17.30
N THR A 96 -1.75 3.15 -16.89
CA THR A 96 -2.33 4.36 -17.48
C THR A 96 -1.24 5.39 -17.80
N ASP A 97 -1.60 6.54 -18.38
CA ASP A 97 -0.64 7.63 -18.56
C ASP A 97 -0.43 8.37 -17.21
N ASN A 98 0.54 7.90 -16.41
CA ASN A 98 0.89 8.49 -15.12
C ASN A 98 2.43 8.55 -14.92
N PRO A 99 3.02 9.69 -14.52
CA PRO A 99 2.39 10.99 -14.26
C PRO A 99 1.87 11.68 -15.54
N PRO A 100 0.80 12.50 -15.44
CA PRO A 100 0.37 13.31 -16.58
C PRO A 100 1.44 14.31 -16.98
N THR A 101 1.52 14.64 -18.27
CA THR A 101 2.50 15.60 -18.80
C THR A 101 1.93 17.01 -18.81
N PHE A 102 2.70 18.01 -18.36
CA PHE A 102 2.29 19.41 -18.52
C PHE A 102 2.25 19.78 -20.02
N VAL A 103 1.21 20.47 -20.45
CA VAL A 103 1.02 20.94 -21.83
C VAL A 103 0.74 22.45 -21.88
N GLY A 104 1.02 23.08 -23.02
CA GLY A 104 0.75 24.50 -23.26
C GLY A 104 1.42 25.43 -22.24
N ILE A 105 0.63 26.38 -21.70
CA ILE A 105 1.13 27.38 -20.75
C ILE A 105 1.71 26.76 -19.47
N TYR A 106 1.16 25.63 -19.02
CA TYR A 106 1.65 24.94 -17.83
C TYR A 106 3.04 24.33 -18.04
N ALA A 107 3.34 23.85 -19.25
CA ALA A 107 4.69 23.37 -19.59
C ALA A 107 5.70 24.52 -19.57
N PHE A 108 5.30 25.70 -20.06
CA PHE A 108 6.14 26.90 -20.02
C PHE A 108 6.39 27.37 -18.57
N ILE A 109 5.36 27.45 -17.74
CA ILE A 109 5.48 27.80 -16.31
C ILE A 109 6.36 26.78 -15.60
N ALA A 110 6.18 25.48 -15.85
CA ALA A 110 7.02 24.44 -15.26
C ALA A 110 8.50 24.61 -15.63
N LYS A 111 8.80 25.06 -16.85
CA LYS A 111 10.15 25.39 -17.29
C LYS A 111 10.71 26.61 -16.55
N LEU A 112 9.93 27.67 -16.37
CA LEU A 112 10.32 28.85 -15.57
C LEU A 112 10.60 28.48 -14.11
N MET A 113 9.86 27.54 -13.55
CA MET A 113 10.07 27.01 -12.20
C MET A 113 11.16 25.92 -12.13
N PHE A 114 12.13 25.93 -13.05
CA PHE A 114 13.25 24.98 -13.09
C PHE A 114 12.82 23.50 -13.04
N LYS A 115 11.70 23.17 -13.68
CA LYS A 115 11.09 21.82 -13.70
C LYS A 115 10.70 21.26 -12.31
N ARG A 116 10.69 22.07 -11.24
CA ARG A 116 10.24 21.61 -9.92
C ARG A 116 8.82 21.03 -9.91
N PRO A 117 7.84 21.58 -10.65
CA PRO A 117 6.51 20.97 -10.73
C PRO A 117 6.52 19.52 -11.23
N HIS A 118 7.44 19.15 -12.14
CA HIS A 118 7.57 17.75 -12.59
C HIS A 118 8.05 16.83 -11.47
N ILE A 119 8.96 17.30 -10.61
CA ILE A 119 9.47 16.52 -9.48
C ILE A 119 8.35 16.27 -8.46
N HIS A 120 7.57 17.31 -8.12
CA HIS A 120 6.42 17.16 -7.23
C HIS A 120 5.34 16.26 -7.82
N LEU A 121 5.03 16.42 -9.10
CA LEU A 121 4.06 15.57 -9.79
C LEU A 121 4.51 14.11 -9.82
N GLY A 122 5.79 13.84 -10.10
CA GLY A 122 6.36 12.49 -10.09
C GLY A 122 6.38 11.87 -8.68
N ARG A 123 6.48 12.66 -7.61
CA ARG A 123 6.32 12.17 -6.22
C ARG A 123 4.86 11.85 -5.89
N CYS A 124 3.94 12.73 -6.29
CA CYS A 124 2.51 12.52 -6.11
C CYS A 124 2.03 11.26 -6.86
N SER A 125 2.44 11.13 -8.12
CA SER A 125 2.17 9.97 -8.99
C SER A 125 2.68 8.64 -8.42
N ARG A 126 3.85 8.65 -7.76
CA ARG A 126 4.37 7.46 -7.06
C ARG A 126 3.59 7.09 -5.80
N ALA A 127 3.09 8.08 -5.06
CA ALA A 127 2.23 7.85 -3.90
C ALA A 127 0.79 7.48 -4.29
N TRP A 128 0.37 7.85 -5.50
CA TRP A 128 -0.94 7.62 -6.07
C TRP A 128 -0.84 6.97 -7.46
N ALA A 129 -0.41 5.71 -7.48
CA ALA A 129 -0.27 4.96 -8.73
C ALA A 129 -1.63 4.42 -9.19
N ASP A 130 -2.09 4.83 -10.38
CA ASP A 130 -3.27 4.27 -11.06
C ASP A 130 -4.53 4.22 -10.18
N ARG A 131 -4.83 5.34 -9.53
CA ARG A 131 -5.96 5.50 -8.61
C ARG A 131 -5.83 4.74 -7.28
N ILE A 132 -4.70 4.10 -7.02
CA ILE A 132 -4.42 3.38 -5.79
C ILE A 132 -3.46 4.21 -4.94
N ALA A 133 -3.94 4.67 -3.80
CA ALA A 133 -3.09 5.30 -2.79
C ALA A 133 -2.64 4.21 -1.81
N TYR A 134 -1.38 3.81 -1.87
CA TYR A 134 -0.80 2.95 -0.85
C TYR A 134 -0.66 3.76 0.43
N THR A 135 -1.35 3.35 1.50
CA THR A 135 -1.48 4.13 2.75
C THR A 135 -0.14 4.64 3.27
N GLU A 136 0.89 3.79 3.28
CA GLU A 136 2.22 4.17 3.76
C GLU A 136 2.91 5.19 2.85
N GLU A 137 2.85 5.01 1.53
CA GLU A 137 3.44 5.96 0.59
C GLU A 137 2.71 7.30 0.58
N TRP A 138 1.38 7.26 0.69
CA TRP A 138 0.58 8.46 0.84
C TRP A 138 0.93 9.23 2.12
N ARG A 139 1.11 8.51 3.24
CA ARG A 139 1.53 9.11 4.51
C ARG A 139 2.92 9.73 4.41
N LYS A 140 3.89 9.03 3.82
CA LYS A 140 5.24 9.57 3.57
C LYS A 140 5.17 10.83 2.70
N PHE A 141 4.45 10.77 1.58
CA PHE A 141 4.27 11.90 0.67
C PHE A 141 3.68 13.13 1.39
N LYS A 142 2.60 12.94 2.15
CA LYS A 142 1.96 14.01 2.93
C LYS A 142 2.92 14.63 3.94
N ALA A 143 3.63 13.79 4.70
CA ALA A 143 4.58 14.26 5.72
C ALA A 143 5.71 15.11 5.11
N THR A 144 6.28 14.66 3.99
CA THR A 144 7.34 15.44 3.31
C THR A 144 6.79 16.76 2.77
N ASN A 145 5.60 16.74 2.16
CA ASN A 145 4.98 17.96 1.65
C ASN A 145 4.69 18.95 2.78
N GLU A 146 4.12 18.51 3.91
CA GLU A 146 3.90 19.36 5.08
C GLU A 146 5.19 19.98 5.63
N GLN A 147 6.28 19.21 5.66
CA GLN A 147 7.59 19.72 6.08
C GLN A 147 8.12 20.81 5.15
N GLU A 148 8.04 20.61 3.84
CA GLU A 148 8.44 21.60 2.82
C GLU A 148 7.62 22.89 2.93
N TRP A 149 6.29 22.78 3.07
CA TRP A 149 5.43 23.96 3.24
C TRP A 149 5.74 24.74 4.51
N ARG A 150 6.03 24.07 5.63
CA ARG A 150 6.46 24.75 6.86
C ARG A 150 7.77 25.52 6.67
N GLN A 151 8.70 25.02 5.85
CA GLN A 151 9.95 25.74 5.55
C GLN A 151 9.67 26.99 4.71
N VAL A 152 8.80 26.89 3.70
CA VAL A 152 8.42 28.04 2.88
C VAL A 152 7.72 29.11 3.72
N VAL A 153 6.77 28.74 4.57
CA VAL A 153 6.06 29.69 5.44
C VAL A 153 7.04 30.43 6.36
N LYS A 154 8.05 29.74 6.91
CA LYS A 154 9.09 30.39 7.73
C LYS A 154 9.91 31.40 6.94
N LEU A 155 10.22 31.11 5.67
CA LEU A 155 11.01 32.01 4.81
C LEU A 155 10.24 33.26 4.36
N VAL A 156 8.91 33.24 4.42
CA VAL A 156 8.02 34.36 4.03
C VAL A 156 7.48 35.11 5.25
N GLY A 157 7.61 34.52 6.45
CA GLY A 157 7.11 35.07 7.71
C GLY A 157 8.12 35.91 8.51
N ASP A 158 9.34 36.06 8.00
CA ASP A 158 10.36 37.04 8.44
C ASP A 158 10.48 38.17 7.39
#